data_AF-A0A6B3UL06-F1
#
_entry.id   AF-A0A6B3UL06-F1
#
_cell.length_a   1.000
_cell.length_b   1.000
_cell.length_c   1.000
_cell.angle_alpha   90.00
_cell.angle_beta   90.00
_cell.angle_gamma   90.00
#
_symmetry.space_group_name_H-M   'P 1'
#
loop_
_entity.id
_entity.type
_entity.pdbx_description
1 polymer ?
#
loop_
_entity_poly.entity_id
_entity_poly.type
_entity_poly.pdbx_seq_one_letter_code
_entity_poly.pdbx_strand_id
1 'polypeptide(L)'
;MQPDARHVVRVLNGLIETTLSNVHGYREAAAHAREPRFKAMLEERAERRQALSKRLADEVRTFGGEPPRDESLAARVHERFVAFKEGRGDDVTVVDEVEEGEDVMKHRFAKAAKEPELPPRVRDWLVELSTQVRAEHDEISRLKKQMH
;
A
#
# COMPACT_ATOMS: atom_id res chain seq x y z
N MET A 1 2.53 28.29 -14.39
CA MET A 1 1.28 27.91 -13.68
C MET A 1 1.72 27.40 -12.31
N GLN A 2 1.21 27.96 -11.20
CA GLN A 2 1.47 27.37 -9.89
C GLN A 2 0.76 26.00 -9.84
N PRO A 3 1.40 24.93 -9.34
CA PRO A 3 0.75 23.63 -9.23
C PRO A 3 -0.49 23.74 -8.34
N ASP A 4 -1.62 23.11 -8.75
CA ASP A 4 -2.84 23.10 -7.94
C ASP A 4 -2.60 22.23 -6.70
N ALA A 5 -2.37 22.87 -5.56
CA ALA A 5 -2.17 22.20 -4.28
C ALA A 5 -3.30 21.20 -3.97
N ARG A 6 -4.54 21.47 -4.40
CA ARG A 6 -5.67 20.54 -4.21
C ARG A 6 -5.54 19.29 -5.07
N HIS A 7 -4.96 19.39 -6.26
CA HIS A 7 -4.66 18.24 -7.10
C HIS A 7 -3.60 17.37 -6.43
N VAL A 8 -2.50 17.97 -5.95
CA VAL A 8 -1.43 17.25 -5.24
C VAL A 8 -1.97 16.51 -4.01
N VAL A 9 -2.72 17.23 -3.15
CA VAL A 9 -3.34 16.65 -1.95
C VAL A 9 -4.24 15.48 -2.31
N ARG A 10 -5.06 15.58 -3.36
CA ARG A 10 -5.95 14.51 -3.81
C ARG A 10 -5.18 13.26 -4.25
N VAL A 11 -4.13 13.44 -5.05
CA VAL A 11 -3.30 12.33 -5.54
C VAL A 11 -2.61 11.63 -4.37
N LEU A 12 -1.95 12.39 -3.50
CA LEU A 12 -1.22 11.84 -2.35
C LEU A 12 -2.16 11.17 -1.35
N ASN A 13 -3.34 11.76 -1.07
CA ASN A 13 -4.34 11.13 -0.22
C ASN A 13 -4.80 9.78 -0.79
N GLY A 14 -5.03 9.69 -2.11
CA GLY A 14 -5.35 8.41 -2.75
C GLY A 14 -4.27 7.34 -2.60
N LEU A 15 -2.99 7.74 -2.56
CA LEU A 15 -1.87 6.83 -2.27
C LEU A 15 -1.83 6.44 -0.79
N ILE A 16 -2.12 7.37 0.13
CA ILE A 16 -2.23 7.07 1.57
C ILE A 16 -3.32 6.03 1.81
N GLU A 17 -4.51 6.19 1.20
CA GLU A 17 -5.61 5.23 1.35
C GLU A 17 -5.19 3.81 0.93
N THR A 18 -4.53 3.68 -0.22
CA THR A 18 -4.03 2.38 -0.71
C THR A 18 -2.94 1.80 0.15
N THR A 19 -2.03 2.66 0.64
CA THR A 19 -0.95 2.23 1.51
C THR A 19 -1.49 1.71 2.84
N LEU A 20 -2.46 2.41 3.45
CA LEU A 20 -3.11 1.97 4.68
C LEU A 20 -3.96 0.71 4.46
N SER A 21 -4.66 0.58 3.33
CA SER A 21 -5.32 -0.68 2.97
C SER A 21 -4.34 -1.86 2.92
N ASN A 22 -3.11 -1.65 2.43
CA ASN A 22 -2.06 -2.67 2.45
C ASN A 22 -1.55 -2.96 3.86
N VAL A 23 -1.40 -1.95 4.73
CA VAL A 23 -1.03 -2.17 6.15
C VAL A 23 -2.00 -3.13 6.82
N HIS A 24 -3.31 -2.87 6.68
CA HIS A 24 -4.32 -3.75 7.26
C HIS A 24 -4.31 -5.14 6.59
N GLY A 25 -4.02 -5.19 5.28
CA GLY A 25 -3.86 -6.42 4.50
C GLY A 25 -2.80 -7.34 5.05
N TYR A 26 -1.62 -6.77 5.26
CA TYR A 26 -0.49 -7.47 5.84
C TYR A 26 -0.74 -7.92 7.28
N ARG A 27 -1.40 -7.10 8.11
CA ARG A 27 -1.73 -7.47 9.49
C ARG A 27 -2.72 -8.64 9.55
N GLU A 28 -3.76 -8.62 8.72
CA GLU A 28 -4.72 -9.73 8.64
C GLU A 28 -4.04 -10.99 8.10
N ALA A 29 -3.28 -10.87 7.01
CA ALA A 29 -2.49 -11.97 6.44
C ALA A 29 -1.54 -12.60 7.49
N ALA A 30 -0.85 -11.78 8.28
CA ALA A 30 0.03 -12.25 9.35
C ALA A 30 -0.71 -12.97 10.49
N ALA A 31 -1.96 -12.59 10.76
CA ALA A 31 -2.80 -13.24 11.77
C ALA A 31 -3.22 -14.66 11.35
N HIS A 32 -3.33 -14.92 10.04
CA HIS A 32 -3.76 -16.21 9.49
C HIS A 32 -2.63 -17.07 8.92
N ALA A 33 -1.44 -16.51 8.71
CA ALA A 33 -0.26 -17.24 8.28
C ALA A 33 0.18 -18.28 9.34
N ARG A 34 0.52 -19.48 8.88
CA ARG A 34 0.96 -20.60 9.73
C ARG A 34 2.46 -20.60 9.93
N GLU A 35 3.22 -20.38 8.86
CA GLU A 35 4.67 -20.44 8.93
C GLU A 35 5.24 -19.20 9.65
N PRO A 36 5.96 -19.34 10.78
CA PRO A 36 6.43 -18.19 11.56
C PRO A 36 7.29 -17.22 10.77
N ARG A 37 8.11 -17.73 9.83
CA ARG A 37 8.92 -16.87 8.96
C ARG A 37 8.08 -16.03 8.02
N PHE A 38 7.00 -16.59 7.47
CA PHE A 38 6.11 -15.87 6.58
C PHE A 38 5.32 -14.81 7.35
N LYS A 39 4.81 -15.16 8.54
CA LYS A 39 4.18 -14.21 9.46
C LYS A 39 5.08 -13.01 9.78
N ALA A 40 6.32 -13.25 10.21
CA ALA A 40 7.26 -12.18 10.54
C ALA A 40 7.53 -11.25 9.33
N MET A 41 7.63 -11.81 8.13
CA MET A 41 7.79 -11.02 6.91
C MET A 41 6.56 -10.13 6.65
N LEU A 42 5.34 -10.64 6.84
CA LEU A 42 4.10 -9.88 6.65
C LEU A 42 3.99 -8.74 7.69
N GLU A 43 4.35 -9.00 8.96
CA GLU A 43 4.40 -7.97 10.00
C GLU A 43 5.39 -6.84 9.66
N GLU A 44 6.60 -7.21 9.23
CA GLU A 44 7.62 -6.24 8.79
C GLU A 44 7.12 -5.38 7.61
N ARG A 45 6.43 -6.00 6.65
CA ARG A 45 5.82 -5.27 5.52
C ARG A 45 4.76 -4.29 6.00
N ALA A 46 3.91 -4.67 6.94
CA ALA A 46 2.92 -3.76 7.52
C ALA A 46 3.57 -2.52 8.14
N GLU A 47 4.69 -2.68 8.85
CA GLU A 47 5.44 -1.58 9.44
C GLU A 47 6.05 -0.66 8.38
N ARG A 48 6.66 -1.22 7.33
CA ARG A 48 7.21 -0.44 6.21
C ARG A 48 6.12 0.37 5.51
N ARG A 49 4.95 -0.24 5.27
CA ARG A 49 3.78 0.43 4.65
C ARG A 49 3.24 1.54 5.57
N GLN A 50 3.21 1.32 6.89
CA GLN A 50 2.83 2.34 7.86
C GLN A 50 3.81 3.52 7.87
N ALA A 51 5.10 3.28 7.73
CA ALA A 51 6.10 4.34 7.63
C ALA A 51 5.94 5.15 6.33
N LEU A 52 5.65 4.47 5.21
CA LEU A 52 5.39 5.14 3.94
C LEU A 52 4.13 6.02 4.00
N SER A 53 3.04 5.55 4.62
CA SER A 53 1.82 6.35 4.75
C SER A 53 2.05 7.63 5.55
N LYS A 54 2.89 7.58 6.60
CA LYS A 54 3.30 8.78 7.37
C LYS A 54 4.08 9.76 6.50
N ARG A 55 5.05 9.30 5.70
CA ARG A 55 5.83 10.15 4.79
C ARG A 55 4.94 10.85 3.76
N LEU A 56 3.98 10.13 3.18
CA LEU A 56 2.98 10.71 2.26
C LEU A 56 2.10 11.74 2.97
N ALA A 57 1.67 11.46 4.20
CA ALA A 57 0.87 12.38 5.01
C ALA A 57 1.62 13.67 5.35
N ASP A 58 2.92 13.57 5.63
CA ASP A 58 3.76 14.75 5.86
C ASP A 58 3.86 15.60 4.60
N GLU A 59 4.02 14.98 3.44
CA GLU A 59 4.01 15.71 2.16
C GLU A 59 2.65 16.41 1.92
N VAL A 60 1.52 15.75 2.17
CA VAL A 60 0.18 16.35 2.07
C VAL A 60 0.07 17.64 2.90
N ARG A 61 0.62 17.63 4.12
CA ARG A 61 0.62 18.81 5.00
C ARG A 61 1.45 19.96 4.43
N THR A 62 2.53 19.68 3.70
CA THR A 62 3.33 20.73 3.03
C THR A 62 2.55 21.48 1.94
N PHE A 63 1.51 20.86 1.39
CA PHE A 63 0.57 21.49 0.45
C PHE A 63 -0.69 22.05 1.13
N GLY A 64 -0.71 22.12 2.46
CA GLY A 64 -1.85 22.62 3.25
C GLY A 64 -3.06 21.69 3.28
N GLY A 65 -2.89 20.42 2.93
CA GLY A 65 -3.95 19.41 2.97
C GLY A 65 -4.04 18.66 4.29
N GLU A 66 -5.19 18.03 4.51
CA GLU A 66 -5.41 17.08 5.61
C GLU A 66 -5.24 15.64 5.07
N PRO A 67 -4.32 14.84 5.62
CA PRO A 67 -4.22 13.43 5.27
C PRO A 67 -5.44 12.65 5.82
N PRO A 68 -5.88 11.58 5.14
CA PRO A 68 -6.98 10.76 5.64
C PRO A 68 -6.59 10.12 6.97
N ARG A 69 -7.57 9.96 7.86
CA ARG A 69 -7.39 9.27 9.13
C ARG A 69 -7.51 7.77 8.93
N ASP A 70 -6.63 7.01 9.58
CA ASP A 70 -6.60 5.55 9.48
C ASP A 70 -7.93 4.91 9.93
N GLU A 71 -8.55 5.47 10.98
CA GLU A 71 -9.88 5.05 11.47
C GLU A 71 -10.99 5.14 10.42
N SER A 72 -10.96 6.14 9.54
CA SER A 72 -11.94 6.30 8.45
C SER A 72 -11.72 5.29 7.32
N LEU A 73 -10.49 4.77 7.18
CA LEU A 73 -10.12 3.80 6.17
C LEU A 73 -10.30 2.36 6.64
N ALA A 74 -10.05 2.09 7.94
CA ALA A 74 -10.27 0.80 8.55
C ALA A 74 -11.70 0.28 8.33
N ALA A 75 -12.71 1.16 8.34
CA ALA A 75 -14.10 0.81 8.05
C ALA A 75 -14.32 0.35 6.59
N ARG A 76 -13.68 0.98 5.61
CA ARG A 76 -13.81 0.65 4.16
C ARG A 76 -13.07 -0.64 3.79
N VAL A 77 -12.08 -0.98 4.59
CA VAL A 77 -11.20 -2.12 4.38
C VAL A 77 -11.80 -3.42 4.96
N HIS A 78 -12.73 -3.30 5.91
CA HIS A 78 -13.40 -4.43 6.58
C HIS A 78 -14.06 -5.42 5.61
N GLU A 79 -14.70 -4.94 4.54
CA GLU A 79 -15.39 -5.80 3.56
C GLU A 79 -14.45 -6.75 2.82
N ARG A 80 -13.22 -6.30 2.49
CA ARG A 80 -12.21 -7.14 1.81
C ARG A 80 -11.63 -8.21 2.75
N PHE A 81 -11.68 -7.99 4.06
CA PHE A 81 -11.21 -8.94 5.08
C PHE A 81 -12.23 -9.96 5.54
N VAL A 82 -13.51 -9.78 5.24
CA VAL A 82 -14.51 -10.84 5.47
C VAL A 82 -14.16 -12.09 4.66
N ALA A 83 -13.62 -11.93 3.45
CA ALA A 83 -13.15 -13.06 2.62
C ALA A 83 -12.06 -13.91 3.30
N PHE A 84 -11.13 -13.29 4.03
CA PHE A 84 -10.11 -14.01 4.81
C PHE A 84 -10.72 -14.88 5.93
N LYS A 85 -11.88 -14.49 6.47
CA LYS A 85 -12.54 -15.19 7.57
C LYS A 85 -13.37 -16.39 7.12
N GLU A 86 -13.84 -16.42 5.88
CA GLU A 86 -14.78 -17.45 5.40
C GLU A 86 -14.11 -18.67 4.72
N GLY A 87 -12.79 -18.67 4.51
CA GLY A 87 -12.14 -19.80 3.83
C GLY A 87 -10.65 -19.98 4.07
N ARG A 88 -10.30 -21.10 4.74
CA ARG A 88 -9.12 -21.93 4.44
C ARG A 88 -7.75 -21.22 4.47
N GLY A 89 -7.30 -20.79 5.66
CA GLY A 89 -5.94 -20.29 5.87
C GLY A 89 -4.86 -21.37 5.71
N ASP A 90 -4.43 -21.62 4.48
CA ASP A 90 -3.07 -22.06 4.18
C ASP A 90 -2.25 -20.86 3.68
N ASP A 91 -0.93 -20.97 3.79
CA ASP A 91 -0.04 -19.85 3.45
C ASP A 91 -0.13 -19.50 1.94
N VAL A 92 -0.58 -20.42 1.09
CA VAL A 92 -0.77 -20.23 -0.35
C VAL A 92 -1.90 -19.24 -0.63
N THR A 93 -3.05 -19.43 0.00
CA THR A 93 -4.19 -18.49 -0.12
C THR A 93 -3.81 -17.11 0.41
N VAL A 94 -3.06 -17.07 1.52
CA VAL A 94 -2.58 -15.81 2.10
C VAL A 94 -1.64 -15.05 1.15
N VAL A 95 -0.68 -15.74 0.52
CA VAL A 95 0.26 -15.07 -0.40
C VAL A 95 -0.43 -14.60 -1.69
N ASP A 96 -1.47 -15.29 -2.16
CA ASP A 96 -2.24 -14.88 -3.34
C ASP A 96 -2.96 -13.54 -3.11
N GLU A 97 -3.66 -13.40 -1.99
CA GLU A 97 -4.36 -12.15 -1.63
C GLU A 97 -3.40 -10.97 -1.39
N VAL A 98 -2.26 -11.24 -0.74
CA VAL A 98 -1.22 -10.22 -0.52
C VAL A 98 -0.65 -9.74 -1.86
N GLU A 99 -0.43 -10.65 -2.81
CA GLU A 99 0.08 -10.31 -4.14
C GLU A 99 -0.90 -9.45 -4.93
N GLU A 100 -2.20 -9.73 -4.88
CA GLU A 100 -3.23 -8.90 -5.49
C GLU A 100 -3.28 -7.48 -4.87
N GLY A 101 -3.14 -7.37 -3.56
CA GLY A 101 -3.05 -6.09 -2.85
C GLY A 101 -1.86 -5.25 -3.29
N GLU A 102 -0.70 -5.89 -3.44
CA GLU A 102 0.54 -5.27 -3.90
C GLU A 102 0.47 -4.87 -5.38
N ASP A 103 -0.23 -5.64 -6.22
CA ASP A 103 -0.43 -5.31 -7.64
C ASP A 103 -1.24 -4.01 -7.80
N VAL A 104 -2.31 -3.86 -7.00
CA VAL A 104 -3.10 -2.62 -6.93
C VAL A 104 -2.23 -1.44 -6.48
N MET A 105 -1.41 -1.63 -5.44
CA MET A 105 -0.52 -0.58 -4.93
C MET A 105 0.50 -0.16 -5.99
N LYS A 106 1.20 -1.11 -6.61
CA LYS A 106 2.13 -0.87 -7.72
C LYS A 106 1.49 -0.05 -8.84
N HIS A 107 0.29 -0.42 -9.28
CA HIS A 107 -0.40 0.31 -10.35
C HIS A 107 -0.72 1.75 -9.95
N ARG A 108 -1.20 1.99 -8.71
CA ARG A 108 -1.52 3.35 -8.25
C ARG A 108 -0.29 4.25 -8.16
N PHE A 109 0.83 3.74 -7.63
CA PHE A 109 2.08 4.51 -7.58
C PHE A 109 2.63 4.80 -8.97
N ALA A 110 2.61 3.81 -9.87
CA ALA A 110 3.06 3.99 -11.25
C ALA A 110 2.20 5.01 -12.02
N LYS A 111 0.89 5.06 -11.75
CA LYS A 111 -0.01 6.08 -12.30
C LYS A 111 0.31 7.46 -11.74
N ALA A 112 0.39 7.59 -10.41
CA ALA A 112 0.66 8.87 -9.75
C ALA A 112 2.00 9.48 -10.18
N ALA A 113 3.04 8.65 -10.39
CA ALA A 113 4.34 9.08 -10.90
C ALA A 113 4.31 9.66 -12.32
N LYS A 114 3.22 9.44 -13.07
CA LYS A 114 3.03 9.96 -14.44
C LYS A 114 2.09 11.16 -14.49
N GLU A 115 1.56 11.62 -13.36
CA GLU A 115 0.60 12.73 -13.35
C GLU A 115 1.30 14.05 -13.73
N PRO A 116 0.91 14.68 -14.86
CA PRO A 116 1.63 15.83 -15.40
C PRO A 116 1.40 17.11 -14.59
N GLU A 117 0.30 17.18 -13.84
CA GLU A 117 -0.09 18.34 -13.04
C GLU A 117 0.65 18.40 -11.69
N LEU A 118 1.42 17.36 -11.35
CA LEU A 118 2.22 17.35 -10.12
C LEU A 118 3.48 18.22 -10.25
N PRO A 119 3.88 18.91 -9.16
CA PRO A 119 5.17 19.58 -9.09
C PRO A 119 6.32 18.59 -9.38
N PRO A 120 7.38 19.01 -10.09
CA PRO A 120 8.52 18.15 -10.41
C PRO A 120 9.08 17.39 -9.20
N ARG A 121 9.29 18.08 -8.07
CA ARG A 121 9.74 17.45 -6.80
C ARG A 121 8.87 16.26 -6.39
N VAL A 122 7.54 16.43 -6.43
CA VAL A 122 6.61 15.38 -6.01
C VAL A 122 6.64 14.23 -7.01
N ARG A 123 6.65 14.54 -8.30
CA ARG A 123 6.70 13.53 -9.36
C ARG A 123 7.98 12.68 -9.29
N ASP A 124 9.14 13.32 -9.13
CA ASP A 124 10.42 12.62 -9.04
C ASP A 124 10.45 11.71 -7.80
N TRP A 125 9.95 12.20 -6.66
CA TRP A 125 9.80 11.38 -5.46
C TRP A 125 8.84 10.19 -5.66
N LEU A 126 7.72 10.39 -6.38
CA LEU A 126 6.80 9.30 -6.71
C LEU A 126 7.39 8.28 -7.70
N VAL A 127 8.29 8.69 -8.59
CA VAL A 127 9.04 7.77 -9.46
C VAL A 127 9.96 6.86 -8.63
N GLU A 128 10.68 7.43 -7.67
CA GLU A 128 11.51 6.66 -6.73
C GLU A 128 10.66 5.66 -5.92
N LEU A 129 9.56 6.13 -5.34
CA LEU A 129 8.63 5.28 -4.58
C LEU A 129 8.00 4.20 -5.46
N SER A 130 7.60 4.53 -6.69
CA SER A 130 7.06 3.56 -7.64
C SER A 130 8.08 2.47 -7.99
N THR A 131 9.37 2.82 -8.03
CA THR A 131 10.44 1.86 -8.29
C THR A 131 10.62 0.92 -7.09
N GLN A 132 10.58 1.46 -5.87
CA GLN A 132 10.63 0.68 -4.63
C GLN A 132 9.43 -0.27 -4.51
N VAL A 133 8.20 0.24 -4.65
CA VAL A 133 6.98 -0.57 -4.58
C VAL A 133 6.98 -1.68 -5.62
N ARG A 134 7.46 -1.42 -6.84
CA ARG A 134 7.60 -2.46 -7.87
C ARG A 134 8.56 -3.57 -7.44
N ALA A 135 9.74 -3.23 -6.92
CA ALA A 135 10.71 -4.22 -6.47
C ALA A 135 10.16 -5.07 -5.32
N GLU A 136 9.41 -4.46 -4.41
CA GLU A 136 8.72 -5.12 -3.30
C GLU A 136 7.59 -6.06 -3.78
N HIS A 137 6.80 -5.63 -4.77
CA HIS A 137 5.80 -6.49 -5.43
C HIS A 137 6.49 -7.70 -6.09
N ASP A 138 7.60 -7.50 -6.81
CA ASP A 138 8.36 -8.57 -7.45
C ASP A 138 8.94 -9.59 -6.45
N GLU A 139 9.18 -9.20 -5.19
CA GLU A 139 9.55 -10.12 -4.10
C GLU A 139 8.36 -11.00 -3.67
N ILE A 140 7.17 -10.43 -3.51
CA ILE A 140 5.96 -11.18 -3.17
C ILE A 140 5.54 -12.10 -4.32
N SER A 141 5.59 -11.66 -5.57
CA SER A 141 5.28 -12.52 -6.71
C SER A 141 6.27 -13.69 -6.84
N ARG A 142 7.54 -13.51 -6.46
CA ARG A 142 8.51 -14.62 -6.38
C ARG A 142 8.19 -15.58 -5.25
N LEU A 143 7.81 -15.06 -4.08
CA LEU A 143 7.39 -15.89 -2.95
C LEU A 143 6.17 -16.73 -3.30
N LYS A 144 5.13 -16.12 -3.90
CA LYS A 144 3.94 -16.83 -4.42
C LYS A 144 4.35 -18.01 -5.32
N LYS A 145 5.21 -17.77 -6.31
CA LYS A 145 5.72 -18.82 -7.20
C LYS A 145 6.52 -19.94 -6.51
N GLN A 146 7.04 -19.73 -5.31
CA GLN A 146 7.74 -20.77 -4.54
C GLN A 146 6.79 -21.59 -3.67
N MET A 147 5.60 -21.05 -3.38
CA MET A 147 4.60 -21.67 -2.52
C MET A 147 3.57 -22.48 -3.30
N HIS A 148 3.42 -22.20 -4.60
CA HIS A 148 2.72 -23.00 -5.60
C HIS A 148 3.67 -24.00 -6.26
#